data_AF-A0A3A4BE75-F1
#
_entry.id   AF-A0A3A4BE75-F1
#
_cell.length_a   1.000
_cell.length_b   1.000
_cell.length_c   1.000
_cell.angle_alpha   90.00
_cell.angle_beta   90.00
_cell.angle_gamma   90.00
#
_symmetry.space_group_name_H-M   'P 1'
#
loop_
_entity.id
_entity.type
_entity.pdbx_description
1 polymer ?
#
loop_
_entity_poly.entity_id
_entity_poly.type
_entity_poly.pdbx_seq_one_letter_code
_entity_poly.pdbx_strand_id
1 'polypeptide(L)'
;MDSFDRLPQPVRRAAALVHIGLRDGHPHADALVDLACALADRGHDGPAVREILERLPADLTPGDLARLGRALLDGVAFGSGSWAALEHALDVVRRDLRAAGVDGPVRLTLPDWDPEADAPRVEFRGFYQGLPVEPGPRPLLPMADAVQEVVIEESHQVWPVCPRHGLGLHPADERAPVWRCHRGHDVAPIGGLPPRHTPPGPHPRAPGA
;
A
#
# COMPACT_ATOMS: atom_id res chain seq x y z
N MET A 1 -12.60 -15.32 -5.75
CA MET A 1 -11.60 -15.62 -4.70
C MET A 1 -10.39 -16.16 -5.40
N ASP A 2 -9.32 -15.38 -5.43
CA ASP A 2 -8.12 -15.62 -6.25
C ASP A 2 -7.36 -16.87 -5.76
N SER A 3 -6.51 -17.44 -6.63
CA SER A 3 -5.62 -18.54 -6.30
C SER A 3 -4.66 -18.17 -5.17
N PHE A 4 -4.17 -16.92 -5.16
CA PHE A 4 -3.29 -16.41 -4.10
C PHE A 4 -3.99 -16.34 -2.74
N ASP A 5 -5.24 -15.87 -2.70
CA ASP A 5 -6.01 -15.69 -1.46
C ASP A 5 -6.28 -17.02 -0.72
N ARG A 6 -6.18 -18.15 -1.43
CA ARG A 6 -6.37 -19.50 -0.89
C ARG A 6 -5.11 -20.10 -0.28
N LEU A 7 -3.94 -19.48 -0.48
CA LEU A 7 -2.69 -19.97 0.07
C LEU A 7 -2.69 -19.80 1.59
N PRO A 8 -2.00 -20.68 2.35
CA PRO A 8 -1.83 -20.52 3.79
C PRO A 8 -1.17 -19.19 4.15
N GLN A 9 -1.48 -18.67 5.34
CA GLN A 9 -0.89 -17.44 5.87
C GLN A 9 0.63 -17.36 5.70
N PRO A 10 1.44 -18.38 6.08
CA PRO A 10 2.89 -18.30 5.92
C PRO A 10 3.34 -18.07 4.47
N VAL A 11 2.69 -18.71 3.50
CA VAL A 11 3.00 -18.55 2.07
C VAL A 11 2.62 -17.14 1.60
N ARG A 12 1.44 -16.65 1.98
CA ARG A 12 0.99 -15.30 1.61
C ARG A 12 1.91 -14.23 2.20
N ARG A 13 2.30 -14.38 3.47
CA ARG A 13 3.20 -13.46 4.16
C ARG A 13 4.58 -13.44 3.50
N ALA A 14 5.19 -14.61 3.26
CA ALA A 14 6.50 -14.69 2.61
C ALA A 14 6.46 -14.10 1.19
N ALA A 15 5.40 -14.36 0.42
CA ALA A 15 5.21 -13.74 -0.89
C ALA A 15 5.08 -12.21 -0.81
N ALA A 16 4.32 -11.69 0.17
CA ALA A 16 4.22 -10.25 0.38
C ALA A 16 5.57 -9.61 0.77
N LEU A 17 6.38 -10.27 1.61
CA LEU A 17 7.72 -9.80 1.97
C LEU A 17 8.68 -9.80 0.77
N VAL A 18 8.65 -10.86 -0.07
CA VAL A 18 9.40 -10.90 -1.33
C VAL A 18 8.97 -9.74 -2.23
N HIS A 19 7.67 -9.51 -2.40
CA HIS A 19 7.14 -8.41 -3.19
C HIS A 19 7.58 -7.03 -2.68
N ILE A 20 7.47 -6.79 -1.37
CA ILE A 20 7.93 -5.54 -0.73
C ILE A 20 9.42 -5.32 -1.01
N GLY A 21 10.26 -6.33 -0.78
CA GLY A 21 11.70 -6.23 -1.03
C GLY A 21 12.03 -5.94 -2.50
N LEU A 22 11.34 -6.59 -3.44
CA LEU A 22 11.51 -6.32 -4.87
C LEU A 22 11.07 -4.90 -5.26
N ARG A 23 9.91 -4.45 -4.77
CA ARG A 23 9.36 -3.11 -5.00
C ARG A 23 10.32 -2.04 -4.49
N ASP A 24 10.89 -2.25 -3.31
CA ASP A 24 11.76 -1.27 -2.65
C ASP A 24 13.21 -1.35 -3.13
N GLY A 25 13.55 -2.30 -4.02
CA GLY A 25 14.89 -2.47 -4.57
C GLY A 25 15.88 -3.17 -3.62
N HIS A 26 15.37 -3.77 -2.55
CA HIS A 26 16.14 -4.44 -1.50
C HIS A 26 15.55 -5.84 -1.23
N PRO A 27 15.62 -6.78 -2.19
CA PRO A 27 15.13 -8.14 -1.93
C PRO A 27 16.00 -8.83 -0.88
N HIS A 28 15.37 -9.56 0.04
CA HIS A 28 16.04 -10.28 1.12
C HIS A 28 16.05 -11.78 0.85
N ALA A 29 17.23 -12.41 0.96
CA ALA A 29 17.38 -13.84 0.74
C ALA A 29 16.48 -14.66 1.68
N ASP A 30 16.36 -14.26 2.94
CA ASP A 30 15.53 -14.95 3.94
C ASP A 30 14.06 -15.04 3.51
N ALA A 31 13.48 -13.94 3.01
CA ALA A 31 12.10 -13.94 2.52
C ALA A 31 11.90 -14.88 1.30
N LEU A 32 12.90 -14.96 0.42
CA LEU A 32 12.89 -15.89 -0.71
C LEU A 32 12.99 -17.35 -0.25
N VAL A 33 13.86 -17.63 0.71
CA VAL A 33 14.05 -18.97 1.30
C VAL A 33 12.79 -19.40 2.03
N ASP A 34 12.21 -18.54 2.85
CA ASP A 34 10.95 -18.82 3.56
C ASP A 34 9.83 -19.16 2.59
N LEU A 35 9.68 -18.39 1.51
CA LEU A 35 8.70 -18.68 0.47
C LEU A 35 9.00 -19.99 -0.25
N ALA A 36 10.25 -20.25 -0.62
CA ALA A 36 10.67 -21.48 -1.31
C ALA A 36 10.42 -22.72 -0.43
N CYS A 37 10.78 -22.67 0.85
CA CYS A 37 10.50 -23.74 1.83
C CYS A 37 8.99 -23.98 1.95
N ALA A 38 8.20 -22.92 2.16
CA ALA A 38 6.75 -23.04 2.30
C ALA A 38 6.06 -23.59 1.04
N LEU A 39 6.63 -23.35 -0.14
CA LEU A 39 6.18 -23.95 -1.40
C LEU A 39 6.61 -25.41 -1.54
N ALA A 40 7.85 -25.74 -1.19
CA ALA A 40 8.38 -27.10 -1.23
C ALA A 40 7.63 -28.05 -0.28
N ASP A 41 7.30 -27.61 0.94
CA ASP A 41 6.50 -28.37 1.91
C ASP A 41 5.12 -28.74 1.38
N ARG A 42 4.64 -28.01 0.38
CA ARG A 42 3.36 -28.23 -0.30
C ARG A 42 3.50 -29.02 -1.61
N GLY A 43 4.71 -29.48 -1.93
CA GLY A 43 5.01 -30.26 -3.12
C GLY A 43 5.26 -29.42 -4.38
N HIS A 44 5.46 -28.10 -4.27
CA HIS A 44 5.89 -27.29 -5.40
C HIS A 44 7.41 -27.35 -5.54
N ASP A 45 7.90 -27.84 -6.68
CA ASP A 45 9.32 -28.11 -6.93
C ASP A 45 9.87 -27.39 -8.19
N GLY A 46 9.25 -26.26 -8.53
CA GLY A 46 9.60 -25.48 -9.71
C GLY A 46 11.06 -24.99 -9.72
N PRO A 47 11.61 -24.59 -10.89
CA PRO A 47 13.03 -24.27 -11.04
C PRO A 47 13.55 -23.23 -10.03
N ALA A 48 12.77 -22.19 -9.74
CA ALA A 48 13.15 -21.16 -8.78
C ALA A 48 13.19 -21.69 -7.33
N VAL A 49 12.23 -22.52 -6.93
CA VAL A 49 12.22 -23.17 -5.61
C VAL A 49 13.47 -24.02 -5.45
N ARG A 50 13.75 -24.88 -6.44
CA ARG A 50 14.93 -25.75 -6.43
C ARG A 50 16.23 -24.96 -6.36
N GLU A 51 16.39 -23.94 -7.20
CA GLU A 51 17.61 -23.13 -7.24
C GLU A 51 17.86 -22.42 -5.89
N ILE A 52 16.82 -21.89 -5.25
CA ILE A 52 16.93 -21.23 -3.94
C ILE A 52 17.35 -22.25 -2.86
N LEU A 53 16.76 -23.44 -2.85
CA LEU A 53 17.04 -24.45 -1.82
C LEU A 53 18.39 -25.16 -1.99
N GLU A 54 18.96 -25.16 -3.21
CA GLU A 54 20.26 -25.77 -3.50
C GLU A 54 21.46 -24.82 -3.29
N ARG A 55 21.22 -23.50 -3.24
CA ARG A 55 22.27 -22.48 -3.07
C ARG A 55 22.29 -21.94 -1.63
N LEU A 56 23.47 -21.56 -1.15
CA LEU A 56 23.55 -20.82 0.11
C LEU A 56 23.02 -19.39 -0.09
N PRO A 57 22.24 -18.84 0.86
CA PRO A 57 21.73 -17.46 0.78
C PRO A 57 22.83 -16.42 0.54
N ALA A 58 24.02 -16.63 1.12
CA ALA A 58 25.19 -15.75 0.95
C ALA A 58 25.77 -15.74 -0.47
N ASP A 59 25.46 -16.75 -1.29
CA ASP A 59 25.93 -16.86 -2.68
C ASP A 59 24.94 -16.25 -3.69
N LEU A 60 23.80 -15.72 -3.21
CA LEU A 60 22.79 -15.09 -4.07
C LEU A 60 23.14 -13.61 -4.29
N THR A 61 23.39 -13.26 -5.55
CA THR A 61 23.62 -11.86 -5.93
C THR A 61 22.30 -11.06 -5.89
N PRO A 62 22.32 -9.73 -5.81
CA PRO A 62 21.10 -8.92 -5.94
C PRO A 62 20.31 -9.20 -7.23
N GLY A 63 21.02 -9.51 -8.33
CA GLY A 63 20.40 -9.92 -9.59
C GLY A 63 19.69 -11.27 -9.51
N ASP A 64 20.29 -12.24 -8.80
CA ASP A 64 19.66 -13.53 -8.52
C ASP A 64 18.41 -13.36 -7.68
N LEU A 65 18.50 -12.62 -6.57
CA LEU A 65 17.36 -12.35 -5.69
C LEU A 65 16.20 -11.70 -6.45
N ALA A 66 16.50 -10.72 -7.30
CA ALA A 66 15.48 -10.07 -8.10
C ALA A 66 14.79 -11.02 -9.10
N ARG A 67 15.59 -11.84 -9.81
CA ARG A 67 15.08 -12.81 -10.78
C ARG A 67 14.27 -13.92 -10.11
N LEU A 68 14.83 -14.54 -9.08
CA LEU A 68 14.22 -15.66 -8.36
C LEU A 68 12.97 -15.22 -7.62
N GLY A 69 12.99 -14.05 -6.97
CA GLY A 69 11.83 -13.49 -6.31
C GLY A 69 10.66 -13.30 -7.27
N ARG A 70 10.88 -12.69 -8.45
CA ARG A 70 9.84 -12.57 -9.48
C ARG A 70 9.29 -13.93 -9.92
N ALA A 71 10.18 -14.90 -10.16
CA ALA A 71 9.76 -16.23 -10.57
C ALA A 71 8.92 -16.96 -9.50
N LEU A 72 9.23 -16.77 -8.20
CA LEU A 72 8.41 -17.29 -7.11
C LEU A 72 7.03 -16.61 -7.06
N LEU A 73 6.98 -15.27 -7.17
CA LEU A 73 5.74 -14.51 -7.15
C LEU A 73 4.82 -14.88 -8.32
N ASP A 74 5.38 -15.06 -9.51
CA ASP A 74 4.64 -15.54 -10.69
C ASP A 74 4.09 -16.95 -10.45
N GLY A 75 4.89 -17.84 -9.83
CA GLY A 75 4.50 -19.21 -9.50
C GLY A 75 3.31 -19.32 -8.54
N VAL A 76 3.08 -18.29 -7.70
CA VAL A 76 1.93 -18.22 -6.78
C VAL A 76 0.83 -17.27 -7.26
N ALA A 77 0.96 -16.74 -8.47
CA ALA A 77 0.05 -15.76 -9.06
C ALA A 77 -0.16 -14.51 -8.18
N PHE A 78 0.90 -14.01 -7.52
CA PHE A 78 0.81 -12.89 -6.57
C PHE A 78 0.23 -11.60 -7.20
N GLY A 79 0.54 -11.37 -8.48
CA GLY A 79 0.06 -10.20 -9.25
C GLY A 79 -1.45 -10.19 -9.51
N SER A 80 -2.14 -11.27 -9.19
CA SER A 80 -3.60 -11.37 -9.17
C SER A 80 -4.08 -11.68 -7.76
N GLY A 81 -5.00 -10.88 -7.24
CA GLY A 81 -5.67 -11.18 -5.97
C GLY A 81 -5.77 -9.99 -5.03
N SER A 82 -5.97 -10.30 -3.75
CA SER A 82 -6.18 -9.30 -2.69
C SER A 82 -5.09 -8.25 -2.59
N TRP A 83 -3.82 -8.64 -2.69
CA TRP A 83 -2.70 -7.69 -2.61
C TRP A 83 -2.72 -6.68 -3.76
N ALA A 84 -2.86 -7.14 -5.00
CA ALA A 84 -2.96 -6.27 -6.16
C ALA A 84 -4.16 -5.31 -6.07
N ALA A 85 -5.29 -5.78 -5.50
CA ALA A 85 -6.46 -4.95 -5.26
C ALA A 85 -6.20 -3.85 -4.20
N LEU A 86 -5.44 -4.18 -3.15
CA LEU A 86 -5.01 -3.22 -2.13
C LEU A 86 -4.03 -2.18 -2.72
N GLU A 87 -3.06 -2.61 -3.54
CA GLU A 87 -2.13 -1.69 -4.21
C GLU A 87 -2.87 -0.74 -5.16
N HIS A 88 -3.83 -1.26 -5.92
CA HIS A 88 -4.68 -0.44 -6.76
C HIS A 88 -5.47 0.59 -5.94
N ALA A 89 -6.09 0.18 -4.84
CA ALA A 89 -6.78 1.08 -3.93
C ALA A 89 -5.84 2.16 -3.38
N LEU A 90 -4.62 1.80 -2.98
CA LEU A 90 -3.64 2.75 -2.50
C LEU A 90 -3.25 3.75 -3.59
N ASP A 91 -3.09 3.32 -4.83
CA ASP A 91 -2.80 4.21 -5.97
C ASP A 91 -3.92 5.21 -6.26
N VAL A 92 -5.18 4.81 -6.05
CA VAL A 92 -6.33 5.72 -6.12
C VAL A 92 -6.20 6.80 -5.05
N VAL A 93 -5.98 6.44 -3.78
CA VAL A 93 -5.86 7.42 -2.67
C VAL A 93 -4.60 8.29 -2.80
N ARG A 94 -3.49 7.75 -3.32
CA ARG A 94 -2.27 8.54 -3.63
C ARG A 94 -2.54 9.69 -4.60
N ARG A 95 -3.56 9.61 -5.47
CA ARG A 95 -3.95 10.75 -6.32
C ARG A 95 -4.49 11.91 -5.49
N ASP A 96 -5.29 11.61 -4.46
CA ASP A 96 -5.84 12.61 -3.55
C ASP A 96 -4.77 13.27 -2.68
N LEU A 97 -3.77 12.49 -2.23
CA LEU A 97 -2.61 13.04 -1.52
C LEU A 97 -1.86 14.05 -2.39
N ARG A 98 -1.58 13.70 -3.66
CA ARG A 98 -0.94 14.61 -4.62
C ARG A 98 -1.79 15.85 -4.88
N ALA A 99 -3.10 15.69 -5.07
CA ALA A 99 -4.02 16.81 -5.24
C ALA A 99 -4.02 17.73 -4.01
N ALA A 100 -3.88 17.16 -2.81
CA ALA A 100 -3.80 17.89 -1.56
C ALA A 100 -2.41 18.49 -1.26
N GLY A 101 -1.38 18.24 -2.08
CA GLY A 101 -0.01 18.65 -1.81
C GLY A 101 0.61 17.96 -0.60
N VAL A 102 0.16 16.75 -0.27
CA VAL A 102 0.77 15.93 0.79
C VAL A 102 1.94 15.17 0.18
N ASP A 103 3.15 15.55 0.59
CA ASP A 103 4.39 14.96 0.09
C ASP A 103 4.81 13.73 0.89
N GLY A 104 5.52 12.82 0.22
CA GLY A 104 6.12 11.63 0.84
C GLY A 104 5.47 10.33 0.39
N PRO A 105 6.19 9.20 0.51
CA PRO A 105 5.67 7.91 0.10
C PRO A 105 4.62 7.43 1.09
N VAL A 106 3.46 7.02 0.59
CA VAL A 106 2.53 6.15 1.33
C VAL A 106 2.63 4.76 0.74
N ARG A 107 2.78 3.71 1.55
CA ARG A 107 3.07 2.34 1.07
C ARG A 107 2.29 1.29 1.86
N LEU A 108 2.08 0.12 1.25
CA LEU A 108 1.70 -1.09 1.98
C LEU A 108 2.96 -1.77 2.51
N THR A 109 2.91 -2.22 3.75
CA THR A 109 4.05 -2.87 4.41
C THR A 109 3.59 -3.95 5.37
N LEU A 110 4.52 -4.84 5.73
CA LEU A 110 4.37 -5.83 6.80
C LEU A 110 5.48 -5.53 7.81
N PRO A 111 5.19 -4.80 8.91
CA PRO A 111 6.23 -4.43 9.85
C PRO A 111 6.75 -5.65 10.62
N ASP A 112 8.06 -5.66 10.90
CA ASP A 112 8.73 -6.76 11.60
C ASP A 112 8.28 -6.92 13.06
N TRP A 113 7.76 -5.85 13.67
CA TRP A 113 7.21 -5.88 15.02
C TRP A 113 5.87 -6.61 15.13
N ASP A 114 5.22 -6.89 13.99
CA ASP A 114 3.95 -7.64 13.91
C ASP A 114 4.12 -8.87 12.99
N PRO A 115 4.90 -9.88 13.42
CA PRO A 115 5.16 -11.07 12.61
C PRO A 115 3.90 -11.91 12.37
N GLU A 116 2.92 -11.80 13.27
CA GLU A 116 1.65 -12.53 13.21
C GLU A 116 0.59 -11.83 12.35
N ALA A 117 0.82 -10.58 11.93
CA ALA A 117 -0.11 -9.87 11.06
C ALA A 117 -0.32 -10.61 9.74
N ASP A 118 -1.59 -10.88 9.48
CA ASP A 118 -2.10 -11.59 8.30
C ASP A 118 -2.34 -10.64 7.10
N ALA A 119 -2.44 -9.35 7.39
CA ALA A 119 -2.77 -8.30 6.43
C ALA A 119 -1.76 -7.14 6.50
N PRO A 120 -1.53 -6.44 5.37
CA PRO A 120 -0.60 -5.32 5.33
C PRO A 120 -1.13 -4.11 6.09
N ARG A 121 -0.22 -3.24 6.52
CA ARG A 121 -0.52 -1.92 7.06
C ARG A 121 -0.16 -0.83 6.07
N VAL A 122 -0.81 0.32 6.18
CA VAL A 122 -0.39 1.54 5.49
C VAL A 122 0.72 2.21 6.31
N GLU A 123 1.81 2.57 5.64
CA GLU A 123 2.91 3.37 6.18
C GLU A 123 2.97 4.73 5.48
N PHE A 124 3.26 5.78 6.24
CA PHE A 124 3.56 7.11 5.74
C PHE A 124 4.63 7.78 6.62
N ARG A 125 5.81 8.07 6.03
CA ARG A 125 6.94 8.73 6.70
C ARG A 125 7.38 8.06 8.01
N GLY A 126 7.32 6.74 8.06
CA GLY A 126 7.68 5.93 9.22
C GLY A 126 6.57 5.76 10.27
N PHE A 127 5.40 6.37 10.05
CA PHE A 127 4.21 6.11 10.84
C PHE A 127 3.39 4.99 10.19
N TYR A 128 2.73 4.19 11.02
CA TYR A 128 1.96 3.05 10.59
C TYR A 128 0.53 3.22 11.07
N GLN A 129 -0.43 2.84 10.23
CA GLN A 129 -1.82 2.73 10.66
C GLN A 129 -1.97 1.78 11.86
N GLY A 130 -2.86 2.13 12.80
CA GLY A 130 -3.11 1.36 14.02
C GLY A 130 -3.64 -0.05 13.79
N LEU A 131 -4.35 -0.30 12.69
CA LEU A 131 -4.88 -1.62 12.32
C LEU A 131 -4.39 -2.08 10.93
N PRO A 132 -4.31 -3.39 10.66
CA PRO A 132 -4.09 -3.91 9.31
C PRO A 132 -5.25 -3.56 8.35
N VAL A 133 -4.94 -3.36 7.07
CA VAL A 133 -5.94 -3.19 6.02
C VAL A 133 -6.33 -4.56 5.50
N GLU A 134 -7.46 -5.05 6.00
CA GLU A 134 -7.99 -6.33 5.58
C GLU A 134 -8.36 -6.34 4.09
N PRO A 135 -7.95 -7.37 3.34
CA PRO A 135 -8.37 -7.53 1.98
C PRO A 135 -9.87 -7.81 1.88
N GLY A 136 -10.53 -7.23 0.89
CA GLY A 136 -11.96 -7.42 0.70
C GLY A 136 -12.41 -7.04 -0.70
N PRO A 137 -13.70 -7.28 -1.05
CA PRO A 137 -14.22 -6.98 -2.39
C PRO A 137 -14.26 -5.48 -2.71
N ARG A 138 -14.11 -4.61 -1.71
CA ARG A 138 -14.12 -3.15 -1.85
C ARG A 138 -12.98 -2.54 -1.02
N PRO A 139 -11.72 -2.72 -1.43
CA PRO A 139 -10.56 -2.29 -0.64
C PRO A 139 -10.42 -0.76 -0.56
N LEU A 140 -11.09 0.00 -1.44
CA LEU A 140 -10.92 1.44 -1.55
C LEU A 140 -11.35 2.21 -0.29
N LEU A 141 -12.47 1.82 0.34
CA LEU A 141 -12.97 2.54 1.52
C LEU A 141 -12.07 2.31 2.75
N PRO A 142 -11.73 1.06 3.14
CA PRO A 142 -10.76 0.83 4.21
C PRO A 142 -9.38 1.43 3.92
N MET A 143 -8.94 1.41 2.66
CA MET A 143 -7.67 2.03 2.27
C MET A 143 -7.68 3.54 2.46
N ALA A 144 -8.76 4.22 2.07
CA ALA A 144 -8.88 5.67 2.25
C ALA A 144 -8.90 6.07 3.72
N ASP A 145 -9.58 5.27 4.55
CA ASP A 145 -9.62 5.43 6.01
C ASP A 145 -8.22 5.24 6.62
N ALA A 146 -7.55 4.14 6.27
CA ALA A 146 -6.19 3.83 6.69
C ALA A 146 -5.17 4.90 6.35
N VAL A 147 -5.20 5.40 5.10
CA VAL A 147 -4.32 6.47 4.65
C VAL A 147 -4.66 7.77 5.38
N GLN A 148 -5.94 8.04 5.62
CA GLN A 148 -6.38 9.23 6.34
C GLN A 148 -5.86 9.25 7.77
N GLU A 149 -6.03 8.13 8.48
CA GLU A 149 -5.52 7.94 9.84
C GLU A 149 -4.02 8.25 9.92
N VAL A 150 -3.20 7.52 9.17
CA VAL A 150 -1.73 7.65 9.25
C VAL A 150 -1.23 9.02 8.80
N VAL A 151 -1.89 9.67 7.83
CA VAL A 151 -1.53 11.02 7.37
C VAL A 151 -1.88 12.07 8.42
N ILE A 152 -3.05 11.98 9.06
CA ILE A 152 -3.44 12.89 10.14
C ILE A 152 -2.50 12.73 11.34
N GLU A 153 -2.19 11.49 11.71
CA GLU A 153 -1.31 11.17 12.83
C GLU A 153 0.12 11.66 12.63
N GLU A 154 0.71 11.45 11.46
CA GLU A 154 2.07 11.94 11.16
C GLU A 154 2.07 13.47 10.99
N SER A 155 1.24 13.99 10.10
CA SER A 155 1.32 15.42 9.74
C SER A 155 0.79 16.37 10.82
N HIS A 156 0.06 15.84 11.80
CA HIS A 156 -0.76 16.61 12.75
C HIS A 156 -1.71 17.62 12.07
N GLN A 157 -2.11 17.36 10.83
CA GLN A 157 -3.02 18.19 10.06
C GLN A 157 -4.24 17.39 9.62
N VAL A 158 -5.40 18.05 9.63
CA VAL A 158 -6.63 17.47 9.08
C VAL A 158 -6.45 17.24 7.58
N TRP A 159 -6.68 16.01 7.13
CA TRP A 159 -6.67 15.64 5.72
C TRP A 159 -7.71 14.55 5.41
N PRO A 160 -8.39 14.60 4.25
CA PRO A 160 -8.51 15.74 3.37
C PRO A 160 -9.48 16.79 3.95
N VAL A 161 -9.45 18.01 3.41
CA VAL A 161 -10.27 19.14 3.90
C VAL A 161 -11.28 19.56 2.84
N CYS A 162 -12.51 19.83 3.28
CA CYS A 162 -13.58 20.37 2.45
C CYS A 162 -13.22 21.78 1.97
N PRO A 163 -13.15 22.03 0.64
CA PRO A 163 -12.81 23.35 0.12
C PRO A 163 -13.87 24.41 0.44
N ARG A 164 -15.12 23.99 0.73
CA ARG A 164 -16.23 24.89 1.05
C ARG A 164 -16.24 25.33 2.51
N HIS A 165 -15.91 24.44 3.45
CA HIS A 165 -16.10 24.69 4.88
C HIS A 165 -14.82 24.65 5.71
N GLY A 166 -13.69 24.24 5.14
CA GLY A 166 -12.44 24.07 5.89
C GLY A 166 -12.49 22.95 6.95
N LEU A 167 -13.46 22.04 6.86
CA LEU A 167 -13.63 20.92 7.79
C LEU A 167 -13.07 19.62 7.19
N GLY A 168 -12.66 18.68 8.05
CA GLY A 168 -12.25 17.35 7.63
C GLY A 168 -13.31 16.62 6.81
N LEU A 169 -12.85 15.92 5.78
CA LEU A 169 -13.62 14.94 5.05
C LEU A 169 -13.45 13.58 5.72
N HIS A 170 -14.35 12.65 5.46
CA HIS A 170 -14.20 11.24 5.82
C HIS A 170 -14.61 10.37 4.64
N PRO A 171 -14.03 9.17 4.49
CA PRO A 171 -14.47 8.22 3.49
C PRO A 171 -15.90 7.73 3.83
N ALA A 172 -16.78 7.66 2.83
CA ALA A 172 -18.14 7.14 2.97
C ALA A 172 -18.56 6.30 1.75
N ASP A 173 -19.46 5.33 1.94
CA ASP A 173 -19.98 4.45 0.88
C ASP A 173 -21.52 4.38 0.94
N GLU A 174 -22.21 5.37 0.37
CA GLU A 174 -23.67 5.29 0.19
C GLU A 174 -24.08 4.67 -1.16
N ARG A 175 -23.30 4.93 -2.20
CA ARG A 175 -23.53 4.45 -3.57
C ARG A 175 -22.22 4.12 -4.28
N ALA A 176 -21.20 4.92 -4.01
CA ALA A 176 -19.81 4.71 -4.40
C ALA A 176 -18.90 5.33 -3.31
N PRO A 177 -17.63 4.90 -3.21
CA PRO A 177 -16.68 5.48 -2.27
C PRO A 177 -16.41 6.96 -2.58
N VAL A 178 -16.73 7.83 -1.62
CA VAL A 178 -16.61 9.30 -1.73
C VAL A 178 -15.91 9.89 -0.51
N TRP A 179 -15.31 11.06 -0.70
CA TRP A 179 -14.96 11.97 0.38
C TRP A 179 -16.17 12.81 0.76
N ARG A 180 -16.65 12.62 1.99
CA ARG A 180 -17.82 13.31 2.51
C ARG A 180 -17.43 14.33 3.57
N CYS A 181 -17.97 15.53 3.45
CA CYS A 181 -17.81 16.55 4.48
C CYS A 181 -18.67 16.20 5.70
N HIS A 182 -18.18 16.51 6.90
CA HIS A 182 -18.96 16.41 8.14
C HIS A 182 -20.31 17.15 8.10
N ARG A 183 -20.48 18.13 7.20
CA ARG A 183 -21.75 18.83 6.95
C ARG A 183 -22.73 18.05 6.05
N GLY A 184 -22.42 16.81 5.66
CA GLY A 184 -23.34 15.91 4.99
C GLY A 184 -23.41 16.03 3.46
N HIS A 185 -22.40 16.59 2.79
CA HIS A 185 -22.33 16.59 1.33
C HIS A 185 -21.07 15.87 0.83
N ASP A 186 -21.21 15.22 -0.31
CA ASP A 186 -20.11 14.60 -1.02
C ASP A 186 -19.29 15.68 -1.72
N VAL A 187 -17.96 15.59 -1.60
CA VAL A 187 -17.03 16.54 -2.21
C VAL A 187 -16.49 15.98 -3.52
N ALA A 188 -16.05 14.72 -3.52
CA ALA A 188 -15.55 14.02 -4.71
C ALA A 188 -15.56 12.50 -4.48
N PRO A 189 -15.52 11.69 -5.56
CA PRO A 189 -15.08 10.31 -5.47
C PRO A 189 -13.68 10.20 -4.86
N ILE A 190 -13.40 9.09 -4.16
CA ILE A 190 -12.03 8.80 -3.71
C ILE A 190 -11.12 8.63 -4.94
N GLY A 191 -9.99 9.32 -4.94
CA GLY A 191 -9.04 9.49 -6.05
C GLY A 191 -9.36 10.66 -6.98
N GLY A 192 -10.43 11.41 -6.71
CA GLY A 192 -10.93 12.51 -7.52
C GLY A 192 -10.91 13.88 -6.84
N LEU A 193 -10.18 14.08 -5.74
CA LEU A 193 -10.08 15.40 -5.13
C LEU A 193 -9.47 16.41 -6.11
N PRO A 194 -10.02 17.63 -6.18
CA PRO A 194 -9.43 18.69 -6.99
C PRO A 194 -8.07 19.10 -6.40
N PRO A 195 -7.10 19.50 -7.24
CA PRO A 195 -5.86 20.10 -6.76
C PRO A 195 -6.14 21.26 -5.82
N ARG A 196 -5.37 21.39 -4.73
CA ARG A 196 -5.43 22.59 -3.89
C ARG A 196 -5.14 23.80 -4.75
N HIS A 197 -6.12 24.69 -4.88
CA HIS A 197 -5.87 26.00 -5.43
C HIS A 197 -4.93 26.73 -4.47
N THR A 198 -3.70 26.99 -4.91
CA THR A 198 -2.91 28.06 -4.30
C THR A 198 -3.71 29.34 -4.50
N PRO A 199 -4.09 30.06 -3.42
CA PRO A 199 -4.68 31.38 -3.61
C PRO A 199 -3.68 32.21 -4.44
N PRO A 200 -4.14 33.08 -5.36
CA PRO A 200 -3.24 33.97 -6.06
C PRO A 200 -2.41 34.72 -5.02
N GLY A 201 -1.07 34.67 -5.19
CA GLY A 201 -0.15 35.35 -4.29
C GLY A 201 -0.54 36.82 -4.11
N PRO A 202 -0.16 37.45 -2.98
CA PRO A 202 -0.55 38.82 -2.70
C PRO A 202 -0.19 39.71 -3.90
N HIS A 203 -1.19 40.40 -4.46
CA HIS A 203 -0.97 41.37 -5.53
C HIS A 203 0.14 42.33 -5.10
N PRO A 204 1.13 42.61 -5.97
CA PRO A 204 2.14 43.62 -5.65
C PRO A 204 1.41 44.92 -5.33
N ARG A 205 1.64 45.45 -4.12
CA ARG A 205 1.16 46.78 -3.74
C ARG A 205 1.67 47.76 -4.79
N ALA A 206 0.74 48.49 -5.40
CA ALA A 206 1.09 49.59 -6.29
C ALA A 206 2.06 50.53 -5.56
N PRO A 207 3.17 50.95 -6.20
CA PRO A 207 4.04 51.95 -5.60
C PRO A 207 3.23 53.22 -5.32
N GLY A 208 3.30 53.67 -4.07
CA GLY A 208 2.63 54.87 -3.59
C GLY A 208 3.02 56.11 -4.40
N ALA A 209 2.06 57.02 -4.47
CA ALA A 209 2.07 58.33 -5.14
C ALA A 209 3.31 59.19 -4.86
#